data_AF-A0A8T4R3H9-F1
#
_entry.id   AF-A0A8T4R3H9-F1
#
_cell.length_a   1.000
_cell.length_b   1.000
_cell.length_c   1.000
_cell.angle_alpha   90.00
_cell.angle_beta   90.00
_cell.angle_gamma   90.00
#
_symmetry.space_group_name_H-M   'P 1'
#
loop_
_entity.id
_entity.type
_entity.pdbx_description
1 polymer ?
#
loop_
_entity_poly.entity_id
_entity_poly.type
_entity_poly.pdbx_seq_one_letter_code
_entity_poly.pdbx_strand_id
1 'polypeptide(L)' 'MNETECIARKWGNSLGIVIPTEIVQEEGIAENETVTVIFHRRHKVKEFFGLLSDWKRPTEEIKKDMKKGWE' A
#
# COMPACT_ATOMS: atom_id res chain seq x y z
N MET A 1 -6.87 -11.84 11.57
CA MET A 1 -5.80 -10.94 11.10
C MET A 1 -6.48 -9.64 10.81
N ASN A 2 -6.20 -8.60 11.59
CA ASN A 2 -6.87 -7.31 11.44
C ASN A 2 -5.99 -6.44 10.53
N GLU A 3 -6.54 -5.97 9.42
CA GLU A 3 -5.87 -5.03 8.52
C GLU A 3 -6.36 -3.62 8.85
N THR A 4 -5.42 -2.69 9.11
CA THR A 4 -5.72 -1.29 9.37
C THR A 4 -4.87 -0.40 8.47
N GLU A 5 -5.50 0.65 7.94
CA GLU A 5 -4.79 1.68 7.20
C GLU A 5 -4.07 2.63 8.15
N CYS A 6 -2.75 2.60 8.11
CA CYS A 6 -1.90 3.48 8.91
C CYS A 6 -1.22 4.53 8.04
N ILE A 7 -0.84 5.66 8.64
CA ILE A 7 -0.13 6.74 7.95
C ILE A 7 1.35 6.69 8.33
N ALA A 8 2.22 6.62 7.32
CA ALA A 8 3.65 6.80 7.52
C ALA A 8 4.01 8.30 7.61
N ARG A 9 4.78 8.69 8.62
CA ARG A 9 5.26 10.07 8.87
C ARG A 9 6.77 10.10 9.02
N LYS A 10 7.40 11.22 8.66
CA LYS A 10 8.84 11.42 8.87
C LYS A 10 9.15 11.67 10.34
N TRP A 11 10.04 10.88 10.91
CA TRP A 11 10.60 11.04 12.25
C TRP A 11 12.12 11.12 12.16
N GLY A 12 12.67 12.32 12.21
CA GLY A 12 14.12 12.53 12.02
C GLY A 12 14.59 11.99 10.66
N ASN A 13 15.46 10.98 10.70
CA ASN A 13 15.99 10.29 9.52
C ASN A 13 15.27 8.96 9.20
N SER A 14 14.13 8.68 9.83
CA SER A 14 13.32 7.48 9.60
C SER A 14 11.86 7.81 9.27
N LEU A 15 11.09 6.79 8.88
CA LEU A 15 9.64 6.85 8.80
C LEU A 15 9.04 6.07 9.97
N GLY A 16 8.12 6.70 10.69
CA GLY A 16 7.27 6.07 11.68
C GLY A 16 5.89 5.78 11.12
N ILE A 17 5.28 4.67 11.55
CA ILE A 17 3.88 4.35 11.23
C ILE A 17 3.04 4.83 12.41
N VAL A 18 2.05 5.68 12.14
CA VAL A 18 1.09 6.11 13.14
C VAL A 18 -0.06 5.10 13.19
N ILE A 19 -0.17 4.40 14.32
CA ILE A 19 -1.24 3.44 14.60
C ILE A 19 -2.40 4.21 15.26
N PRO A 20 -3.65 4.05 14.80
CA PRO A 20 -4.81 4.66 15.45
C PRO A 20 -4.94 4.23 16.92
N THR A 21 -5.38 5.14 17.79
CA THR A 21 -5.47 4.90 19.24
C THR A 21 -6.42 3.76 19.58
N GLU A 22 -7.47 3.58 18.80
CA GLU A 22 -8.46 2.52 18.96
C GLU A 22 -7.79 1.14 18.87
N ILE A 23 -6.93 0.96 17.86
CA ILE A 23 -6.17 -0.28 17.67
C ILE A 23 -5.11 -0.47 18.75
N VAL A 24 -4.45 0.61 19.17
CA VAL A 24 -3.47 0.55 20.26
C VAL A 24 -4.11 0.03 21.55
N GLN A 25 -5.34 0.49 21.86
CA GLN A 25 -6.07 0.06 23.04
C GLN A 25 -6.63 -1.37 22.91
N GLU A 26 -7.21 -1.71 21.77
CA GLU A 26 -7.78 -3.05 21.51
C GLU A 26 -6.72 -4.15 21.55
N GLU A 27 -5.56 -3.89 20.93
CA GLU A 27 -4.47 -4.87 20.82
C GLU A 27 -3.45 -4.75 21.98
N GLY A 28 -3.61 -3.76 22.86
CA GLY A 28 -2.77 -3.57 24.04
C GLY A 28 -1.31 -3.22 23.73
N ILE A 29 -1.06 -2.50 22.62
CA ILE A 29 0.29 -2.15 22.16
C ILE A 29 0.90 -1.12 23.11
N ALA A 30 2.07 -1.42 23.68
CA ALA A 30 2.76 -0.52 24.59
C ALA A 30 3.77 0.38 23.86
N GLU A 31 4.03 1.56 24.43
CA GLU A 31 5.15 2.40 23.98
C GLU A 31 6.48 1.66 24.15
N ASN A 32 7.38 1.80 23.17
CA ASN A 32 8.70 1.15 23.11
C ASN A 32 8.68 -0.38 22.98
N GLU A 33 7.52 -0.98 22.72
CA GLU A 33 7.43 -2.39 22.36
C GLU A 33 7.92 -2.64 20.94
N THR A 34 8.56 -3.80 20.71
CA THR A 34 8.92 -4.23 19.35
C THR A 34 7.74 -4.97 18.72
N VAL A 35 7.23 -4.44 17.61
CA VAL A 35 6.12 -5.02 16.86
C VAL A 35 6.58 -5.50 15.49
N THR A 36 5.96 -6.57 14.97
CA THR A 36 6.19 -7.04 13.59
C THR A 36 5.11 -6.48 12.68
N VAL A 37 5.51 -5.87 11.56
CA VAL A 37 4.59 -5.22 10.62
C VAL A 37 4.70 -5.88 9.25
N ILE A 38 3.56 -6.21 8.64
CA ILE A 38 3.47 -6.67 7.26
C ILE A 38 3.00 -5.52 6.38
N PHE A 39 3.76 -5.19 5.34
CA PHE A 39 3.46 -4.06 4.46
C PHE A 39 2.76 -4.50 3.18
N HIS A 40 1.55 -3.98 2.95
CA HIS A 40 0.82 -4.11 1.69
C HIS A 40 0.80 -2.77 0.97
N ARG A 41 1.72 -2.58 0.01
CA ARG A 41 1.80 -1.33 -0.75
C ARG A 41 0.68 -1.28 -1.80
N ARG A 42 -0.30 -0.39 -1.61
CA ARG A 42 -1.26 -0.07 -2.67
C ARG A 42 -0.54 0.69 -3.78
N HIS A 43 -0.19 -0.01 -4.85
CA HIS A 43 0.32 0.64 -6.05
C HIS A 43 -0.79 1.46 -6.70
N LYS A 44 -0.55 2.75 -6.91
CA LYS A 44 -1.42 3.53 -7.82
C LYS A 44 -1.10 3.05 -9.23
N VAL A 45 -2.12 2.64 -10.00
CA VAL A 45 -1.97 2.20 -11.41
C VAL A 45 -1.13 3.19 -12.24
N LYS A 46 -1.14 4.48 -11.88
CA LYS A 46 -0.30 5.53 -12.48
C LYS A 46 1.21 5.27 -12.42
N GLU A 47 1.72 4.54 -11.43
CA GLU A 47 3.16 4.24 -11.33
C GLU A 47 3.60 3.16 -12.33
N PHE A 48 2.68 2.31 -12.81
CA PHE A 48 2.97 1.30 -13.84
C PHE A 48 2.98 1.86 -15.27
N PHE A 49 2.24 2.95 -15.53
CA PHE A 49 2.20 3.58 -16.86
C PHE A 49 3.54 4.18 -17.30
N GLY A 50 4.44 4.52 -16.37
CA GLY A 50 5.78 5.03 -16.67
C GLY A 50 6.85 3.96 -16.89
N LEU A 51 6.60 2.71 -16.47
CA LEU A 51 7.52 1.58 -16.68
C LEU A 51 7.25 0.81 -17.98
N LEU A 52 6.08 1.03 -18.59
CA LEU A 52 5.66 0.38 -19.84
C LEU A 52 5.94 1.23 -21.09
N SER A 53 6.64 2.36 -20.97
CA SER A 53 6.97 3.23 -22.12
C SER A 53 7.83 2.52 -23.18
N ASP A 54 8.54 1.45 -22.81
CA ASP A 54 9.32 0.61 -23.75
C ASP A 54 8.51 -0.57 -24.31
N TRP A 55 7.30 -0.81 -23.79
CA TRP A 55 6.45 -1.90 -24.22
C TRP A 55 5.48 -1.43 -25.30
N LYS A 56 5.95 -1.40 -26.55
CA LYS A 56 5.11 -1.23 -27.75
C LYS A 56 4.12 -2.40 -27.88
N ARG A 57 3.08 -2.46 -27.05
CA ARG A 57 1.88 -3.25 -27.34
C ARG A 57 0.80 -2.35 -27.94
N PRO A 58 0.10 -2.81 -28.98
CA PRO A 58 -1.00 -2.06 -29.55
C PRO A 58 -2.12 -1.87 -28.52
N THR A 59 -2.61 -0.64 -28.44
CA THR A 59 -3.58 -0.11 -27.47
C THR A 59 -4.89 -0.92 -27.39
N GLU A 60 -5.17 -1.77 -28.37
CA GLU A 60 -6.38 -2.60 -28.41
C GLU A 60 -6.33 -3.80 -27.45
N GLU A 61 -5.17 -4.40 -27.21
CA GLU A 61 -5.04 -5.54 -26.28
C GLU A 61 -5.28 -5.10 -24.83
N ILE A 62 -4.79 -3.91 -24.47
CA ILE A 62 -4.94 -3.34 -23.11
C ILE A 62 -6.42 -3.07 -22.78
N LYS A 63 -7.20 -2.59 -23.76
CA LYS A 63 -8.64 -2.35 -23.58
C LYS A 63 -9.43 -3.64 -23.36
N LYS A 64 -8.98 -4.76 -23.94
CA LYS A 64 -9.63 -6.07 -23.83
C LYS A 64 -9.39 -6.70 -22.46
N ASP A 65 -8.19 -6.54 -21.91
CA ASP A 65 -7.84 -7.05 -20.58
C ASP A 65 -8.50 -6.23 -19.45
N MET A 66 -8.65 -4.92 -19.62
CA MET A 66 -9.39 -4.08 -18.66
C MET A 66 -10.87 -4.47 -18.54
N LYS A 67 -11.50 -4.97 -19.62
CA LYS A 67 -12.92 -5.37 -19.62
C LYS A 67 -13.15 -6.72 -18.96
N LYS A 68 -12.12 -7.59 -18.91
CA LYS A 68 -12.16 -8.89 -18.23
C LYS A 68 -11.96 -8.81 -16.71
N GLY A 69 -11.36 -7.74 -16.21
CA GLY A 69 -11.12 -7.55 -14.77
C GLY A 69 -12.30 -6.97 -13.98
N TRP A 70 -13.47 -6.84 -14.61
CA TRP A 70 -14.70 -6.26 -14.02
C TRP A 70 -15.88 -7.25 -14.01
N GLU A 71 -15.64 -8.54 -14.26
CA GLU A 71 -16.56 -9.65 -13.93
C GLU A 71 -16.09 -10.37 -12.67
#